data_AF-A0AA88GG23-F1
#
_entry.id   AF-A0AA88GG23-F1
#
_cell.length_a   1.000
_cell.length_b   1.000
_cell.length_c   1.000
_cell.angle_alpha   90.00
_cell.angle_beta   90.00
_cell.angle_gamma   90.00
#
_symmetry.space_group_name_H-M   'P 1'
#
loop_
_entity.id
_entity.type
_entity.pdbx_description
1 polymer ?
#
loop_
_entity_poly.entity_id
_entity_poly.type
_entity_poly.pdbx_seq_one_letter_code
_entity_poly.pdbx_strand_id
1 'polypeptide(L)'
;MSQQQQLFENQIVIITGAARGLGRSHALAFAGCGAYVVVQDIDEKASRETVEYLNKQFPIKTGVRAIASNHSITNPEGPSQIIEQALKSFPPQAKITVLVNNAGILRDKSFSNMTEEQWSQVYSVHLYGVFLMTRQVWNIFKKQQYGRVIFTTSAAGLYGNFGQANYSACKEALCGLARTLALESERMGNVCVNCVSPLAGTQILQQSNMEKEMLDSLKVEMVSPLVVFLSSSKCKENGQIYEAGGGVITKVRYERGVPFYCDTIQNALSVEVIEKNWEKINQFFTISPDANVDPENNGFERNPKSAAESFQNIIKHATKLHQKSATSTSSDSRESVTRDVTTTSTQQSSSTTTAEPKIVAGLKRAVSPNEVHVDGYKCSELFGRMVILFKEHTDLVGKFKVTYVFDLINDQNKNIKKQWTLNIKNKDDCGVYLGAPVTTEGDKVVDCVMTMTDSNCYKVMTGQISPQSAYMRGMVKVKGSIGLALKLTGLQKLLTPQPSL
;
A
#
# COMPACT_ATOMS: atom_id res chain seq x y z
N MET A 1 12.65 34.22 8.36
CA MET A 1 12.17 33.20 7.38
C MET A 1 13.36 32.82 6.52
N SER A 2 13.79 31.56 6.56
CA SER A 2 14.82 31.03 5.67
C SER A 2 14.33 31.05 4.21
N GLN A 3 15.24 31.01 3.25
CA GLN A 3 14.94 31.05 1.81
C GLN A 3 13.96 29.93 1.40
N GLN A 4 12.66 30.20 1.41
CA GLN A 4 11.72 29.44 0.61
C GLN A 4 12.06 29.74 -0.85
N GLN A 5 12.55 28.72 -1.56
CA GLN A 5 12.85 28.85 -2.99
C GLN A 5 11.61 29.34 -3.72
N GLN A 6 11.79 30.29 -4.64
CA GLN A 6 10.74 30.79 -5.54
C GLN A 6 10.45 29.72 -6.62
N LEU A 7 9.89 28.58 -6.19
CA LEU A 7 9.58 27.43 -7.05
C LEU A 7 8.51 27.76 -8.10
N PHE A 8 7.70 28.81 -7.86
CA PHE A 8 6.53 29.19 -8.64
C PHE A 8 6.58 30.64 -9.15
N GLU A 9 7.78 31.21 -9.35
CA GLU A 9 7.89 32.52 -9.98
C GLU A 9 7.23 32.50 -11.39
N ASN A 10 6.45 33.55 -11.69
CA ASN A 10 5.65 33.67 -12.93
C ASN A 10 4.70 32.49 -13.22
N GLN A 11 4.31 31.73 -12.19
CA GLN A 11 3.35 30.62 -12.31
C GLN A 11 2.04 30.95 -11.60
N ILE A 12 0.92 30.75 -12.29
CA ILE A 12 -0.44 30.85 -11.78
C ILE A 12 -0.90 29.45 -11.34
N VAL A 13 -1.35 29.37 -10.10
CA VAL A 13 -1.85 28.17 -9.43
C VAL A 13 -3.34 28.35 -9.13
N ILE A 14 -4.19 27.47 -9.67
CA ILE A 14 -5.62 27.44 -9.40
C ILE A 14 -5.91 26.38 -8.34
N ILE A 15 -6.61 26.76 -7.27
CA ILE A 15 -6.97 25.85 -6.18
C ILE A 15 -8.48 25.94 -5.97
N THR A 16 -9.19 24.81 -6.11
CA THR A 16 -10.64 24.74 -5.89
C THR A 16 -10.96 24.40 -4.44
N GLY A 17 -12.02 24.98 -3.88
CA GLY A 17 -12.35 24.86 -2.45
C GLY A 17 -11.34 25.54 -1.53
N ALA A 18 -10.79 26.67 -1.97
CA ALA A 18 -9.61 27.30 -1.36
C ALA A 18 -9.92 28.32 -0.25
N ALA A 19 -11.18 28.57 0.08
CA ALA A 19 -11.54 29.58 1.10
C ALA A 19 -11.24 29.14 2.54
N ARG A 20 -11.05 27.84 2.81
CA ARG A 20 -10.81 27.29 4.16
C ARG A 20 -9.99 26.00 4.13
N GLY A 21 -9.62 25.51 5.32
CA GLY A 21 -9.02 24.18 5.51
C GLY A 21 -7.77 23.92 4.66
N LEU A 22 -7.70 22.72 4.07
CA LEU A 22 -6.59 22.29 3.22
C LEU A 22 -6.37 23.22 2.03
N GLY A 23 -7.43 23.60 1.29
CA GLY A 23 -7.31 24.51 0.15
C GLY A 23 -6.70 25.86 0.50
N ARG A 24 -7.10 26.46 1.64
CA ARG A 24 -6.47 27.68 2.15
C ARG A 24 -5.01 27.46 2.54
N SER A 25 -4.68 26.33 3.18
CA SER A 25 -3.30 25.98 3.52
C SER A 25 -2.42 25.80 2.27
N HIS A 26 -2.95 25.18 1.22
CA HIS A 26 -2.28 25.06 -0.07
C HIS A 26 -2.04 26.44 -0.69
N ALA A 27 -3.05 27.31 -0.70
CA ALA A 27 -2.94 28.68 -1.21
C ALA A 27 -1.81 29.47 -0.52
N LEU A 28 -1.72 29.37 0.81
CA LEU A 28 -0.64 29.97 1.61
C LEU A 28 0.74 29.42 1.23
N ALA A 29 0.86 28.10 1.10
CA ALA A 29 2.12 27.45 0.76
C ALA A 29 2.61 27.81 -0.66
N PHE A 30 1.72 27.82 -1.65
CA PHE A 30 2.06 28.24 -3.02
C PHE A 30 2.44 29.72 -3.11
N ALA A 31 1.70 30.61 -2.43
CA ALA A 31 2.02 32.04 -2.41
C ALA A 31 3.39 32.32 -1.75
N GLY A 32 3.73 31.63 -0.65
CA GLY A 32 5.05 31.68 -0.02
C GLY A 32 6.18 31.20 -0.93
N CYS A 33 5.91 30.23 -1.81
CA CYS A 33 6.83 29.77 -2.86
C CYS A 33 6.80 30.61 -4.15
N GLY A 34 6.17 31.79 -4.14
CA GLY A 34 6.22 32.78 -5.22
C GLY A 34 5.13 32.69 -6.29
N ALA A 35 4.14 31.81 -6.16
CA ALA A 35 3.04 31.64 -7.11
C ALA A 35 2.08 32.85 -7.14
N TYR A 36 1.42 33.08 -8.26
CA TYR A 36 0.14 33.80 -8.30
C TYR A 36 -0.99 32.81 -8.01
N VAL A 37 -1.94 33.13 -7.12
CA VAL A 37 -2.92 32.15 -6.62
C VAL A 37 -4.36 32.55 -6.93
N VAL A 38 -5.10 31.67 -7.60
CA VAL A 38 -6.56 31.77 -7.73
C VAL A 38 -7.20 30.96 -6.61
N VAL A 39 -7.82 31.66 -5.67
CA VAL A 39 -8.63 31.10 -4.59
C VAL A 39 -10.04 30.91 -5.13
N GLN A 40 -10.35 29.71 -5.63
CA GLN A 40 -11.70 29.39 -6.09
C GLN A 40 -12.49 28.71 -4.96
N ASP A 41 -13.66 29.23 -4.64
CA ASP A 41 -14.64 28.63 -3.72
C ASP A 41 -16.02 29.26 -3.96
N ILE A 42 -17.10 28.54 -3.70
CA ILE A 42 -18.46 29.10 -3.82
C ILE A 42 -18.76 30.11 -2.70
N ASP A 43 -18.04 30.04 -1.57
CA ASP A 43 -18.12 31.06 -0.52
C ASP A 43 -17.27 32.29 -0.90
N GLU A 44 -17.91 33.25 -1.57
CA GLU A 44 -17.28 34.50 -2.01
C GLU A 44 -16.71 35.34 -0.84
N LYS A 45 -17.34 35.28 0.34
CA LYS A 45 -16.89 36.03 1.51
C LYS A 45 -15.60 35.43 2.06
N ALA A 46 -15.61 34.13 2.38
CA ALA A 46 -14.43 33.43 2.90
C ALA A 46 -13.27 33.39 1.86
N SER A 47 -13.58 33.39 0.56
CA SER A 47 -12.59 33.54 -0.51
C SER A 47 -11.89 34.90 -0.45
N ARG A 48 -12.64 36.00 -0.30
CA ARG A 48 -12.09 37.36 -0.17
C ARG A 48 -11.23 37.50 1.08
N GLU A 49 -11.71 37.05 2.23
CA GLU A 49 -10.94 37.05 3.49
C GLU A 49 -9.60 36.29 3.35
N THR A 50 -9.60 35.15 2.65
CA THR A 50 -8.38 34.38 2.35
C THR A 50 -7.44 35.14 1.41
N VAL A 51 -7.97 35.82 0.39
CA VAL A 51 -7.20 36.59 -0.59
C VAL A 51 -6.60 37.86 0.01
N GLU A 52 -7.35 38.59 0.84
CA GLU A 52 -6.84 39.73 1.61
C GLU A 52 -5.68 39.32 2.50
N TYR A 53 -5.82 38.18 3.20
CA TYR A 53 -4.75 37.62 4.02
C TYR A 53 -3.51 37.25 3.17
N LEU A 54 -3.70 36.56 2.04
CA LEU A 54 -2.61 36.19 1.11
C LEU A 54 -1.85 37.43 0.59
N ASN A 55 -2.60 38.44 0.13
CA ASN A 55 -2.04 39.69 -0.39
C ASN A 55 -1.29 40.49 0.69
N LYS A 56 -1.75 40.45 1.95
CA LYS A 56 -1.09 41.08 3.09
C LYS A 56 0.18 40.34 3.54
N GLN A 57 0.19 39.00 3.53
CA GLN A 57 1.36 38.21 3.97
C GLN A 57 2.46 38.13 2.91
N PHE A 58 2.11 38.14 1.63
CA PHE A 58 3.04 37.92 0.51
C PHE A 58 3.00 39.06 -0.52
N PRO A 59 3.25 40.32 -0.11
CA PRO A 59 3.12 41.49 -0.96
C PRO A 59 4.07 41.46 -2.15
N ILE A 60 3.62 42.02 -3.28
CA ILE A 60 4.42 42.16 -4.51
C ILE A 60 4.34 43.57 -5.07
N LYS A 61 5.39 43.99 -5.80
CA LYS A 61 5.45 45.33 -6.42
C LYS A 61 4.50 45.49 -7.62
N THR A 62 4.09 44.39 -8.24
CA THR A 62 3.44 44.35 -9.56
C THR A 62 1.92 44.17 -9.52
N GLY A 63 1.30 44.15 -8.34
CA GLY A 63 -0.16 43.99 -8.19
C GLY A 63 -0.54 43.06 -7.05
N VAL A 64 -1.51 42.18 -7.29
CA VAL A 64 -2.00 41.21 -6.31
C VAL A 64 -1.31 39.86 -6.42
N ARG A 65 -1.03 39.24 -5.27
CA ARG A 65 -0.51 37.87 -5.15
C ARG A 65 -1.61 36.84 -5.37
N ALA A 66 -2.84 37.15 -4.98
CA ALA A 66 -3.99 36.27 -5.09
C ALA A 66 -5.27 37.00 -5.52
N ILE A 67 -6.19 36.26 -6.13
CA ILE A 67 -7.56 36.68 -6.48
C ILE A 67 -8.59 35.66 -6.01
N ALA A 68 -9.83 36.11 -5.77
CA ALA A 68 -10.97 35.25 -5.43
C ALA A 68 -11.81 34.96 -6.68
N SER A 69 -12.33 33.74 -6.79
CA SER A 69 -13.25 33.34 -7.87
C SER A 69 -14.41 32.52 -7.31
N ASN A 70 -15.64 33.00 -7.47
CA ASN A 70 -16.88 32.36 -6.98
C ASN A 70 -17.64 31.57 -8.07
N HIS A 71 -17.14 31.57 -9.32
CA HIS A 71 -17.67 30.76 -10.40
C HIS A 71 -17.67 29.27 -10.02
N SER A 72 -18.81 28.59 -10.19
CA SER A 72 -18.94 27.18 -9.79
C SER A 72 -18.20 26.24 -10.72
N ILE A 73 -17.38 25.34 -10.16
CA ILE A 73 -16.74 24.25 -10.90
C ILE A 73 -17.72 23.20 -11.44
N THR A 74 -18.94 23.14 -10.91
CA THR A 74 -19.98 22.18 -11.33
C THR A 74 -20.78 22.66 -12.53
N ASN A 75 -20.60 23.92 -12.95
CA ASN A 75 -21.27 24.51 -14.10
C ASN A 75 -20.35 24.46 -15.33
N PRO A 76 -20.82 24.03 -16.53
CA PRO A 76 -19.95 23.87 -17.70
C PRO A 76 -19.15 25.12 -18.12
N GLU A 77 -19.70 26.32 -17.93
CA GLU A 77 -19.05 27.61 -18.26
C GLU A 77 -18.13 28.13 -17.14
N GLY A 78 -18.28 27.63 -15.91
CA GLY A 78 -17.54 28.09 -14.74
C GLY A 78 -16.01 27.99 -14.89
N PRO A 79 -15.45 26.83 -15.31
CA PRO A 79 -14.01 26.69 -15.54
C PRO A 79 -13.43 27.71 -16.53
N SER A 80 -14.13 28.02 -17.62
CA SER A 80 -13.65 29.02 -18.59
C SER A 80 -13.63 30.42 -17.98
N GLN A 81 -14.65 30.77 -17.19
CA GLN A 81 -14.71 32.04 -16.47
C GLN A 81 -13.57 32.16 -15.43
N ILE A 82 -13.28 31.09 -14.67
CA ILE A 82 -12.17 31.04 -13.71
C ILE A 82 -10.82 31.28 -14.41
N ILE A 83 -10.58 30.61 -15.55
CA ILE A 83 -9.34 30.78 -16.32
C ILE A 83 -9.23 32.18 -16.92
N GLU A 84 -10.31 32.70 -17.50
CA GLU A 84 -10.33 34.04 -18.09
C GLU A 84 -10.06 35.11 -17.03
N GLN A 85 -10.69 35.01 -15.85
CA GLN A 85 -10.45 35.88 -14.71
C GLN A 85 -8.98 35.83 -14.26
N ALA A 86 -8.40 34.63 -14.17
CA ALA A 86 -6.99 34.45 -13.80
C ALA A 86 -6.03 35.11 -14.79
N LEU A 87 -6.23 34.90 -16.09
CA LEU A 87 -5.39 35.47 -17.15
C LEU A 87 -5.53 36.99 -17.26
N LYS A 88 -6.70 37.57 -16.92
CA LYS A 88 -6.92 39.02 -16.89
C LYS A 88 -6.32 39.71 -15.67
N SER A 89 -6.17 39.01 -14.55
CA SER A 89 -5.82 39.63 -13.25
C SER A 89 -4.33 39.59 -12.91
N PHE A 90 -3.55 38.72 -13.56
CA PHE A 90 -2.12 38.55 -13.30
C PHE A 90 -1.25 39.07 -14.46
N PRO A 91 0.05 39.36 -14.24
CA PRO A 91 0.91 39.92 -15.28
C PRO A 91 0.99 39.05 -16.54
N PRO A 92 1.13 39.62 -17.76
CA PRO A 92 1.05 38.86 -19.02
C PRO A 92 2.08 37.72 -19.17
N GLN A 93 3.21 37.79 -18.46
CA GLN A 93 4.22 36.74 -18.44
C GLN A 93 3.85 35.54 -17.53
N ALA A 94 2.84 35.69 -16.67
CA ALA A 94 2.43 34.67 -15.72
C ALA A 94 1.59 33.57 -16.40
N LYS A 95 1.94 32.31 -16.19
CA LYS A 95 1.34 31.16 -16.90
C LYS A 95 0.56 30.26 -15.95
N ILE A 96 -0.65 29.87 -16.35
CA ILE A 96 -1.38 28.79 -15.65
C ILE A 96 -0.61 27.50 -15.82
N THR A 97 -0.21 26.91 -14.70
CA THR A 97 0.72 25.78 -14.66
C THR A 97 0.34 24.72 -13.62
N VAL A 98 -0.43 25.08 -12.60
CA VAL A 98 -0.90 24.14 -11.57
C VAL A 98 -2.42 24.25 -11.41
N LEU A 99 -3.09 23.10 -11.35
CA LEU A 99 -4.48 22.96 -10.90
C LEU A 99 -4.52 21.99 -9.72
N VAL A 100 -4.99 22.47 -8.56
CA VAL A 100 -5.25 21.64 -7.38
C VAL A 100 -6.76 21.50 -7.22
N ASN A 101 -7.27 20.30 -7.56
CA ASN A 101 -8.67 19.94 -7.37
C ASN A 101 -8.87 19.48 -5.91
N ASN A 102 -9.27 20.41 -5.04
CA ASN A 102 -9.46 20.20 -3.60
C ASN A 102 -10.92 20.40 -3.14
N ALA A 103 -11.77 21.06 -3.94
CA ALA A 103 -13.18 21.26 -3.62
C ALA A 103 -13.91 19.94 -3.26
N GLY A 104 -14.79 20.02 -2.26
CA GLY A 104 -15.47 18.84 -1.75
C GLY A 104 -16.55 19.10 -0.73
N ILE A 105 -17.50 18.17 -0.63
CA ILE A 105 -18.62 18.15 0.31
C ILE A 105 -18.85 16.72 0.83
N LEU A 106 -19.50 16.57 1.98
CA LEU A 106 -19.99 15.27 2.46
C LEU A 106 -21.51 15.17 2.37
N ARG A 107 -22.01 13.95 2.14
CA ARG A 107 -23.43 13.56 2.17
C ARG A 107 -23.53 12.12 2.66
N ASP A 108 -23.09 11.94 3.89
CA ASP A 108 -22.84 10.63 4.48
C ASP A 108 -24.15 9.97 4.92
N LYS A 109 -24.34 8.72 4.47
CA LYS A 109 -25.53 7.93 4.73
C LYS A 109 -25.25 6.45 4.48
N SER A 110 -25.80 5.55 5.30
CA SER A 110 -25.78 4.12 5.00
C SER A 110 -26.40 3.86 3.63
N PHE A 111 -25.81 2.97 2.82
CA PHE A 111 -26.11 2.84 1.39
C PHE A 111 -27.61 2.73 1.06
N SER A 112 -28.36 1.91 1.80
CA SER A 112 -29.82 1.73 1.62
C SER A 112 -30.67 2.96 1.90
N ASN A 113 -30.13 3.95 2.62
CA ASN A 113 -30.84 5.16 3.05
C ASN A 113 -30.33 6.41 2.33
N MET A 114 -29.37 6.27 1.41
CA MET A 114 -28.77 7.35 0.63
C MET A 114 -29.70 7.73 -0.51
N THR A 115 -30.00 9.03 -0.67
CA THR A 115 -30.86 9.49 -1.76
C THR A 115 -30.07 9.73 -3.04
N GLU A 116 -30.73 9.66 -4.19
CA GLU A 116 -30.14 10.00 -5.49
C GLU A 116 -29.62 11.45 -5.53
N GLU A 117 -30.27 12.37 -4.81
CA GLU A 117 -29.81 13.75 -4.66
C GLU A 117 -28.48 13.82 -3.87
N GLN A 118 -28.36 13.09 -2.76
CA GLN A 118 -27.12 13.00 -1.97
C GLN A 118 -25.98 12.39 -2.77
N TRP A 119 -26.27 11.40 -3.62
CA TRP A 119 -25.30 10.84 -4.57
C TRP A 119 -24.89 11.89 -5.62
N SER A 120 -25.87 12.50 -6.27
CA SER A 120 -25.67 13.46 -7.37
C SER A 120 -24.88 14.69 -6.93
N GLN A 121 -25.19 15.27 -5.76
CA GLN A 121 -24.45 16.42 -5.21
C GLN A 121 -22.96 16.09 -5.01
N VAL A 122 -22.65 14.91 -4.45
CA VAL A 122 -21.25 14.46 -4.24
C VAL A 122 -20.55 14.22 -5.58
N TYR A 123 -21.19 13.53 -6.52
CA TYR A 123 -20.67 13.32 -7.88
C TYR A 123 -20.39 14.64 -8.62
N SER A 124 -21.32 15.59 -8.58
CA SER A 124 -21.21 16.88 -9.25
C SER A 124 -19.97 17.66 -8.81
N VAL A 125 -19.67 17.69 -7.51
CA VAL A 125 -18.50 18.40 -6.96
C VAL A 125 -17.21 17.60 -7.14
N HIS A 126 -17.20 16.33 -6.74
CA HIS A 126 -15.95 15.56 -6.60
C HIS A 126 -15.42 14.94 -7.88
N LEU A 127 -16.26 14.70 -8.89
CA LEU A 127 -15.85 14.02 -10.12
C LEU A 127 -16.19 14.85 -11.36
N TYR A 128 -17.43 15.31 -11.50
CA TYR A 128 -17.83 16.09 -12.67
C TYR A 128 -17.14 17.47 -12.71
N GLY A 129 -17.13 18.21 -11.59
CA GLY A 129 -16.42 19.48 -11.50
C GLY A 129 -14.90 19.36 -11.67
N VAL A 130 -14.32 18.25 -11.20
CA VAL A 130 -12.89 17.93 -11.40
C VAL A 130 -12.59 17.66 -12.89
N PHE A 131 -13.44 16.90 -13.58
CA PHE A 131 -13.37 16.72 -15.03
C PHE A 131 -13.46 18.07 -15.76
N LEU A 132 -14.45 18.90 -15.44
CA LEU A 132 -14.67 20.19 -16.08
C LEU A 132 -13.47 21.13 -15.93
N MET A 133 -12.94 21.29 -14.71
CA MET A 133 -11.74 22.09 -14.43
C MET A 133 -10.50 21.54 -15.13
N THR A 134 -10.28 20.22 -15.06
CA THR A 134 -9.08 19.59 -15.61
C THR A 134 -9.08 19.66 -17.14
N ARG A 135 -10.21 19.39 -17.79
CA ARG A 135 -10.40 19.55 -19.25
C ARG A 135 -10.04 20.97 -19.71
N GLN A 136 -10.43 21.98 -18.93
CA GLN A 136 -10.22 23.38 -19.27
C GLN A 136 -8.74 23.80 -19.19
N VAL A 137 -7.96 23.31 -18.21
CA VAL A 137 -6.50 23.52 -18.18
C VAL A 137 -5.72 22.61 -19.13
N TRP A 138 -6.25 21.44 -19.50
CA TRP A 138 -5.52 20.43 -20.29
C TRP A 138 -4.99 20.96 -21.62
N ASN A 139 -5.81 21.73 -22.34
CA ASN A 139 -5.43 22.34 -23.61
C ASN A 139 -4.36 23.43 -23.45
N ILE A 140 -4.32 24.11 -22.30
CA ILE A 140 -3.29 25.10 -21.95
C ILE A 140 -1.97 24.36 -21.68
N PHE A 141 -2.00 23.32 -20.84
CA PHE A 141 -0.83 22.50 -20.53
C PHE A 141 -0.23 21.81 -21.76
N LYS A 142 -1.07 21.27 -22.65
CA LYS A 142 -0.66 20.68 -23.94
C LYS A 142 0.09 21.67 -24.83
N LYS A 143 -0.42 22.91 -24.96
CA LYS A 143 0.23 23.95 -25.77
C LYS A 143 1.54 24.45 -25.14
N GLN A 144 1.61 24.52 -23.81
CA GLN A 144 2.79 24.98 -23.08
C GLN A 144 3.86 23.90 -22.86
N GLN A 145 3.54 22.63 -23.12
CA GLN A 145 4.37 21.45 -22.79
C GLN A 145 4.77 21.35 -21.31
N TYR A 146 3.98 21.96 -20.43
CA TYR A 146 4.18 21.97 -18.98
C TYR A 146 2.84 22.14 -18.24
N GLY A 147 2.67 21.40 -17.16
CA GLY A 147 1.47 21.42 -16.34
C GLY A 147 1.56 20.48 -15.14
N ARG A 148 0.77 20.76 -14.11
CA ARG A 148 0.68 19.97 -12.89
C ARG A 148 -0.77 19.92 -12.43
N VAL A 149 -1.30 18.71 -12.25
CA VAL A 149 -2.64 18.49 -11.73
C VAL A 149 -2.54 17.66 -10.46
N ILE A 150 -3.17 18.14 -9.39
CA ILE A 150 -3.35 17.39 -8.16
C ILE A 150 -4.84 17.08 -8.01
N PHE A 151 -5.15 15.81 -7.79
CA PHE A 151 -6.47 15.35 -7.37
C PHE A 151 -6.47 15.01 -5.89
N THR A 152 -7.46 15.51 -5.16
CA THR A 152 -7.62 15.16 -3.75
C THR A 152 -8.49 13.91 -3.65
N THR A 153 -7.87 12.74 -3.49
CA THR A 153 -8.56 11.48 -3.14
C THR A 153 -8.81 11.43 -1.61
N SER A 154 -9.03 10.25 -1.02
CA SER A 154 -9.11 10.03 0.42
C SER A 154 -8.92 8.55 0.77
N ALA A 155 -8.57 8.26 2.03
CA ALA A 155 -8.54 6.90 2.58
C ALA A 155 -9.91 6.19 2.43
N ALA A 156 -11.02 6.92 2.50
CA ALA A 156 -12.34 6.37 2.22
C ALA A 156 -12.50 5.92 0.75
N GLY A 157 -11.89 6.61 -0.21
CA GLY A 157 -11.80 6.13 -1.59
C GLY A 157 -10.93 4.87 -1.71
N LEU A 158 -9.71 4.92 -1.16
CA LEU A 158 -8.71 3.85 -1.29
C LEU A 158 -9.11 2.54 -0.59
N TYR A 159 -9.79 2.62 0.55
CA TYR A 159 -10.03 1.48 1.45
C TYR A 159 -11.51 1.26 1.79
N GLY A 160 -12.39 2.16 1.36
CA GLY A 160 -13.80 2.21 1.77
C GLY A 160 -13.99 2.86 3.16
N ASN A 161 -15.17 3.45 3.38
CA ASN A 161 -15.60 3.86 4.72
C ASN A 161 -17.13 3.69 4.87
N PHE A 162 -17.57 3.29 6.06
CA PHE A 162 -19.00 3.04 6.32
C PHE A 162 -19.81 4.33 6.16
N GLY A 163 -20.92 4.24 5.41
CA GLY A 163 -21.81 5.38 5.17
C GLY A 163 -21.29 6.39 4.12
N GLN A 164 -20.17 6.13 3.45
CA GLN A 164 -19.57 7.05 2.49
C GLN A 164 -19.52 6.49 1.06
N ALA A 165 -20.53 5.73 0.62
CA ALA A 165 -20.51 5.04 -0.68
C ALA A 165 -20.34 5.99 -1.89
N ASN A 166 -21.15 7.06 -1.95
CA ASN A 166 -21.04 8.14 -2.96
C ASN A 166 -19.65 8.80 -2.96
N TYR A 167 -19.15 9.15 -1.78
CA TYR A 167 -17.87 9.85 -1.59
C TYR A 167 -16.69 8.94 -1.97
N SER A 168 -16.66 7.72 -1.46
CA SER A 168 -15.62 6.72 -1.73
C SER A 168 -15.53 6.42 -3.24
N ALA A 169 -16.67 6.18 -3.90
CA ALA A 169 -16.73 5.96 -5.34
C ALA A 169 -16.17 7.13 -6.15
N CYS A 170 -16.52 8.38 -5.78
CA CYS A 170 -15.99 9.56 -6.45
C CYS A 170 -14.50 9.75 -6.20
N LYS A 171 -14.01 9.47 -4.98
CA LYS A 171 -12.60 9.66 -4.61
C LYS A 171 -11.68 8.62 -5.27
N GLU A 172 -12.09 7.36 -5.35
CA GLU A 172 -11.30 6.34 -6.07
C GLU A 172 -11.37 6.52 -7.60
N ALA A 173 -12.47 7.04 -8.14
CA ALA A 173 -12.55 7.41 -9.56
C ALA A 173 -11.46 8.43 -9.95
N LEU A 174 -11.02 9.31 -9.04
CA LEU A 174 -9.90 10.22 -9.28
C LEU A 174 -8.56 9.48 -9.41
N CYS A 175 -8.35 8.38 -8.68
CA CYS A 175 -7.17 7.50 -8.81
C CYS A 175 -7.15 6.79 -10.18
N GLY A 176 -8.32 6.43 -10.72
CA GLY A 176 -8.46 5.96 -12.10
C GLY A 176 -8.12 7.05 -13.12
N LEU A 177 -8.74 8.24 -12.97
CA LEU A 177 -8.55 9.38 -13.85
C LEU A 177 -7.08 9.85 -13.89
N ALA A 178 -6.40 9.90 -12.74
CA ALA A 178 -4.99 10.29 -12.66
C ALA A 178 -4.09 9.36 -13.48
N ARG A 179 -4.29 8.04 -13.39
CA ARG A 179 -3.50 7.06 -14.14
C ARG A 179 -3.70 7.19 -15.65
N THR A 180 -4.95 7.38 -16.10
CA THR A 180 -5.25 7.60 -17.53
C THR A 180 -4.62 8.90 -18.04
N LEU A 181 -4.82 10.02 -17.33
CA LEU A 181 -4.27 11.31 -17.74
C LEU A 181 -2.73 11.35 -17.68
N ALA A 182 -2.11 10.60 -16.77
CA ALA A 182 -0.65 10.44 -16.74
C ALA A 182 -0.13 9.79 -18.04
N LEU A 183 -0.77 8.73 -18.53
CA LEU A 183 -0.43 8.08 -19.80
C LEU A 183 -0.69 9.02 -21.00
N GLU A 184 -1.81 9.75 -21.03
CA GLU A 184 -2.07 10.75 -22.07
C GLU A 184 -1.04 11.89 -22.08
N SER A 185 -0.50 12.25 -20.91
CA SER A 185 0.45 13.35 -20.75
C SER A 185 1.88 13.04 -21.24
N GLU A 186 2.24 11.78 -21.50
CA GLU A 186 3.58 11.39 -21.97
C GLU A 186 4.02 12.13 -23.24
N ARG A 187 3.07 12.45 -24.12
CA ARG A 187 3.30 13.19 -25.38
C ARG A 187 3.04 14.70 -25.25
N MET A 188 2.87 15.19 -24.02
CA MET A 188 2.59 16.59 -23.69
C MET A 188 3.78 17.28 -23.00
N GLY A 189 4.98 16.71 -23.11
CA GLY A 189 6.19 17.25 -22.51
C GLY A 189 6.25 16.98 -21.01
N ASN A 190 6.38 18.02 -20.20
CA ASN A 190 6.48 17.91 -18.74
C ASN A 190 5.14 18.23 -18.07
N VAL A 191 4.08 17.51 -18.45
CA VAL A 191 2.77 17.54 -17.77
C VAL A 191 2.67 16.35 -16.83
N CYS A 192 2.23 16.56 -15.59
CA CYS A 192 2.09 15.48 -14.60
C CYS A 192 0.76 15.58 -13.83
N VAL A 193 0.17 14.43 -13.50
CA VAL A 193 -1.10 14.30 -12.75
C VAL A 193 -0.88 13.34 -11.59
N ASN A 194 -1.16 13.74 -10.35
CA ASN A 194 -1.01 12.88 -9.17
C ASN A 194 -2.20 13.02 -8.20
N CYS A 195 -2.40 12.01 -7.36
CA CYS A 195 -3.39 12.00 -6.30
C CYS A 195 -2.76 12.20 -4.91
N VAL A 196 -3.46 12.91 -4.04
CA VAL A 196 -3.14 13.01 -2.60
C VAL A 196 -4.37 12.60 -1.79
N SER A 197 -4.19 11.68 -0.84
CA SER A 197 -5.13 11.28 0.23
C SER A 197 -4.74 12.03 1.50
N PRO A 198 -5.44 13.12 1.87
CA PRO A 198 -5.06 13.94 3.01
C PRO A 198 -5.73 13.49 4.31
N LEU A 199 -4.98 13.51 5.41
CA LEU A 199 -5.51 13.40 6.77
C LEU A 199 -5.18 14.68 7.56
N ALA A 200 -6.20 15.52 7.78
CA ALA A 200 -6.06 16.79 8.50
C ALA A 200 -7.36 17.20 9.23
N GLY A 201 -7.24 17.78 10.43
CA GLY A 201 -8.32 18.22 11.34
C GLY A 201 -9.16 19.40 10.82
N THR A 202 -9.68 19.27 9.61
CA THR A 202 -10.60 20.23 8.97
C THR A 202 -12.01 20.15 9.57
N GLN A 203 -12.87 21.14 9.27
CA GLN A 203 -14.29 21.13 9.65
C GLN A 203 -15.03 19.82 9.24
N ILE A 204 -14.56 19.16 8.18
CA ILE A 204 -15.09 17.86 7.73
C ILE A 204 -14.75 16.76 8.74
N LEU A 205 -13.48 16.67 9.18
CA LEU A 205 -13.05 15.63 10.14
C LEU A 205 -13.41 15.96 11.59
N GLN A 206 -13.73 17.22 11.92
CA GLN A 206 -14.33 17.63 13.20
C GLN A 206 -15.75 17.07 13.43
N GLN A 207 -16.39 16.51 12.41
CA GLN A 207 -17.68 15.79 12.54
C GLN A 207 -17.52 14.30 12.89
N SER A 208 -16.28 13.83 13.09
CA SER A 208 -15.98 12.45 13.49
C SER A 208 -15.94 12.29 15.03
N ASN A 209 -15.98 11.05 15.50
CA ASN A 209 -15.83 10.71 16.93
C ASN A 209 -14.36 10.78 17.43
N MET A 210 -13.47 11.51 16.76
CA MET A 210 -12.07 11.64 17.17
C MET A 210 -11.91 12.65 18.31
N GLU A 211 -11.02 12.35 19.25
CA GLU A 211 -10.69 13.26 20.35
C GLU A 211 -10.07 14.57 19.83
N LYS A 212 -10.40 15.67 20.51
CA LYS A 212 -10.00 17.02 20.09
C LYS A 212 -8.48 17.18 19.99
N GLU A 213 -7.72 16.64 20.94
CA GLU A 213 -6.25 16.72 20.95
C GLU A 213 -5.64 16.04 19.73
N MET A 214 -6.21 14.90 19.31
CA MET A 214 -5.80 14.21 18.08
C MET A 214 -6.15 15.04 16.83
N LEU A 215 -7.33 15.65 16.77
CA LEU A 215 -7.71 16.58 15.68
C LEU A 215 -6.78 17.80 15.61
N ASP A 216 -6.43 18.40 16.74
CA ASP A 216 -5.54 19.56 16.84
C ASP A 216 -4.08 19.23 16.44
N SER A 217 -3.68 17.96 16.55
CA SER A 217 -2.38 17.46 16.06
C SER A 217 -2.32 17.32 14.52
N LEU A 218 -3.46 17.06 13.87
CA LEU A 218 -3.58 16.81 12.44
C LEU A 218 -3.64 18.12 11.63
N LYS A 219 -2.59 18.94 11.75
CA LYS A 219 -2.49 20.27 11.13
C LYS A 219 -2.51 20.22 9.60
N VAL A 220 -3.31 21.07 8.96
CA VAL A 220 -3.43 21.17 7.49
C VAL A 220 -2.11 21.53 6.80
N GLU A 221 -1.24 22.24 7.51
CA GLU A 221 0.11 22.61 7.10
C GLU A 221 1.03 21.39 6.91
N MET A 222 0.70 20.22 7.46
CA MET A 222 1.48 18.99 7.27
C MET A 222 1.20 18.30 5.93
N VAL A 223 0.17 18.71 5.19
CA VAL A 223 -0.19 18.15 3.87
C VAL A 223 0.32 19.05 2.73
N SER A 224 0.22 20.38 2.90
CA SER A 224 0.54 21.36 1.86
C SER A 224 1.95 21.26 1.25
N PRO A 225 3.03 20.94 2.00
CA PRO A 225 4.37 20.77 1.42
C PRO A 225 4.46 19.69 0.35
N LEU A 226 3.72 18.57 0.50
CA LEU A 226 3.65 17.52 -0.52
C LEU A 226 2.96 18.02 -1.78
N VAL A 227 1.82 18.70 -1.65
CA VAL A 227 1.06 19.28 -2.78
C VAL A 227 1.94 20.27 -3.54
N VAL A 228 2.68 21.12 -2.83
CA VAL A 228 3.65 22.06 -3.43
C VAL A 228 4.80 21.34 -4.12
N PHE A 229 5.38 20.31 -3.49
CA PHE A 229 6.48 19.54 -4.09
C PHE A 229 6.06 18.80 -5.36
N LEU A 230 4.96 18.03 -5.30
CA LEU A 230 4.39 17.32 -6.46
C LEU A 230 4.03 18.28 -7.60
N SER A 231 3.64 19.51 -7.28
CA SER A 231 3.34 20.56 -8.26
C SER A 231 4.56 21.33 -8.75
N SER A 232 5.77 21.03 -8.28
CA SER A 232 6.98 21.74 -8.72
C SER A 232 7.61 21.12 -9.96
N SER A 233 8.44 21.90 -10.66
CA SER A 233 9.27 21.43 -11.78
C SER A 233 10.33 20.39 -11.38
N LYS A 234 10.67 20.33 -10.08
CA LYS A 234 11.61 19.37 -9.48
C LYS A 234 11.01 17.97 -9.38
N CYS A 235 9.69 17.86 -9.16
CA CYS A 235 9.03 16.56 -9.12
C CYS A 235 8.85 16.00 -10.55
N LYS A 236 9.12 14.69 -10.68
CA LYS A 236 8.94 13.88 -11.90
C LYS A 236 7.88 12.78 -11.76
N GLU A 237 7.26 12.66 -10.59
CA GLU A 237 6.21 11.69 -10.32
C GLU A 237 4.97 12.01 -11.18
N ASN A 238 4.42 11.00 -11.84
CA ASN A 238 3.24 11.12 -12.69
C ASN A 238 2.38 9.85 -12.59
N GLY A 239 1.06 9.99 -12.44
CA GLY A 239 0.12 8.89 -12.24
C GLY A 239 0.17 8.24 -10.85
N GLN A 240 0.74 8.92 -9.86
CA GLN A 240 1.04 8.35 -8.54
C GLN A 240 0.05 8.81 -7.48
N ILE A 241 -0.11 8.00 -6.43
CA ILE A 241 -1.02 8.24 -5.30
C ILE A 241 -0.17 8.35 -4.04
N TYR A 242 -0.42 9.37 -3.22
CA TYR A 242 0.25 9.56 -1.94
C TYR A 242 -0.75 9.75 -0.80
N GLU A 243 -0.47 9.20 0.38
CA GLU A 243 -1.17 9.62 1.61
C GLU A 243 -0.31 10.62 2.39
N ALA A 244 -0.94 11.60 3.05
CA ALA A 244 -0.22 12.60 3.83
C ALA A 244 -1.04 13.15 5.00
N GLY A 245 -0.44 13.21 6.18
CA GLY A 245 -1.04 13.77 7.39
C GLY A 245 -0.17 13.56 8.63
N GLY A 246 -0.28 14.45 9.62
CA GLY A 246 0.47 14.33 10.88
C GLY A 246 2.00 14.33 10.77
N GLY A 247 2.56 14.72 9.62
CA GLY A 247 4.00 14.62 9.32
C GLY A 247 4.43 13.31 8.62
N VAL A 248 3.51 12.37 8.40
CA VAL A 248 3.72 11.16 7.59
C VAL A 248 3.38 11.46 6.13
N ILE A 249 4.19 10.94 5.21
CA ILE A 249 3.93 10.89 3.76
C ILE A 249 4.27 9.48 3.28
N THR A 250 3.37 8.83 2.55
CA THR A 250 3.63 7.55 1.88
C THR A 250 3.09 7.51 0.45
N LYS A 251 3.51 6.53 -0.34
CA LYS A 251 3.13 6.26 -1.73
C LYS A 251 2.32 4.97 -1.84
N VAL A 252 1.10 5.06 -2.36
CA VAL A 252 0.19 3.93 -2.55
C VAL A 252 0.30 3.38 -3.98
N ARG A 253 0.26 2.06 -4.13
CA ARG A 253 0.27 1.34 -5.42
C ARG A 253 -0.62 0.10 -5.35
N TYR A 254 -1.18 -0.34 -6.49
CA TYR A 254 -1.75 -1.69 -6.55
C TYR A 254 -0.63 -2.74 -6.53
N GLU A 255 -0.98 -3.92 -6.03
CA GLU A 255 -0.20 -5.13 -6.13
C GLU A 255 -1.10 -6.23 -6.72
N ARG A 256 -0.56 -7.04 -7.64
CA ARG A 256 -1.26 -8.14 -8.30
C ARG A 256 -0.79 -9.47 -7.71
N GLY A 257 -1.75 -10.36 -7.46
CA GLY A 257 -1.49 -11.72 -7.02
C GLY A 257 -0.71 -12.56 -8.04
N VAL A 258 -0.19 -13.71 -7.59
CA VAL A 258 0.42 -14.71 -8.49
C VAL A 258 -0.68 -15.26 -9.41
N PRO A 259 -0.55 -15.18 -10.74
CA PRO A 259 -1.55 -15.75 -11.62
C PRO A 259 -1.64 -17.27 -11.47
N PHE A 260 -2.84 -17.78 -11.20
CA PHE A 260 -3.17 -19.18 -11.40
C PHE A 260 -3.34 -19.45 -12.91
N TYR A 261 -2.72 -20.52 -13.40
CA TYR A 261 -2.77 -20.94 -14.80
C TYR A 261 -3.41 -22.33 -14.87
N CYS A 262 -4.34 -22.53 -15.80
CA CYS A 262 -4.88 -23.87 -16.08
C CYS A 262 -3.99 -24.60 -17.10
N ASP A 263 -3.86 -25.92 -16.97
CA ASP A 263 -2.87 -26.68 -17.76
C ASP A 263 -3.34 -27.09 -19.15
N THR A 264 -4.66 -27.18 -19.38
CA THR A 264 -5.28 -27.61 -20.65
C THR A 264 -6.60 -26.86 -20.91
N ILE A 265 -7.06 -26.89 -22.16
CA ILE A 265 -8.39 -26.38 -22.54
C ILE A 265 -9.49 -27.39 -22.17
N GLN A 266 -9.20 -28.70 -22.19
CA GLN A 266 -10.17 -29.74 -21.82
C GLN A 266 -10.51 -29.73 -20.32
N ASN A 267 -9.53 -29.49 -19.44
CA ASN A 267 -9.81 -29.13 -18.04
C ASN A 267 -10.17 -27.64 -17.94
N ALA A 268 -11.35 -27.29 -18.47
CA ALA A 268 -11.89 -25.95 -18.41
C ALA A 268 -11.94 -25.44 -16.95
N LEU A 269 -11.91 -24.11 -16.78
CA LEU A 269 -12.06 -23.42 -15.49
C LEU A 269 -13.46 -23.64 -14.92
N SER A 270 -13.68 -24.80 -14.31
CA SER A 270 -14.90 -25.15 -13.57
C SER A 270 -14.88 -24.57 -12.16
N VAL A 271 -16.03 -24.54 -11.51
CA VAL A 271 -16.16 -24.06 -10.12
C VAL A 271 -15.29 -24.90 -9.18
N GLU A 272 -15.28 -26.21 -9.35
CA GLU A 272 -14.51 -27.17 -8.54
C GLU A 272 -12.99 -26.96 -8.71
N VAL A 273 -12.53 -26.61 -9.91
CA VAL A 273 -11.12 -26.28 -10.17
C VAL A 273 -10.72 -24.96 -9.48
N ILE A 274 -11.63 -23.97 -9.48
CA ILE A 274 -11.42 -22.69 -8.78
C ILE A 274 -11.39 -22.91 -7.26
N GLU A 275 -12.37 -23.62 -6.69
CA GLU A 275 -12.44 -23.93 -5.26
C GLU A 275 -11.19 -24.68 -4.79
N LYS A 276 -10.79 -25.76 -5.50
CA LYS A 276 -9.60 -26.54 -5.19
C LYS A 276 -8.30 -25.74 -5.22
N ASN A 277 -8.25 -24.63 -5.96
CA ASN A 277 -7.07 -23.77 -6.07
C ASN A 277 -7.28 -22.38 -5.45
N TRP A 278 -8.35 -22.16 -4.67
CA TRP A 278 -8.73 -20.84 -4.18
C TRP A 278 -7.64 -20.20 -3.31
N GLU A 279 -6.98 -20.98 -2.46
CA GLU A 279 -5.84 -20.51 -1.67
C GLU A 279 -4.69 -20.02 -2.57
N LYS A 280 -4.39 -20.71 -3.67
CA LYS A 280 -3.35 -20.30 -4.65
C LYS A 280 -3.75 -19.05 -5.43
N ILE A 281 -5.02 -18.95 -5.83
CA ILE A 281 -5.56 -17.78 -6.55
C ILE A 281 -5.44 -16.50 -5.70
N ASN A 282 -5.51 -16.63 -4.37
CA ASN A 282 -5.38 -15.52 -3.43
C ASN A 282 -3.94 -15.30 -2.91
N GLN A 283 -2.93 -16.03 -3.44
CA GLN A 283 -1.53 -15.80 -3.07
C GLN A 283 -0.96 -14.56 -3.77
N PHE A 284 -0.28 -13.72 -3.00
CA PHE A 284 0.40 -12.56 -3.56
C PHE A 284 1.83 -12.85 -4.01
N PHE A 285 2.52 -13.80 -3.37
CA PHE A 285 3.94 -14.15 -3.57
C PHE A 285 4.08 -15.60 -4.02
N THR A 286 5.12 -15.91 -4.80
CA THR A 286 5.48 -17.29 -5.17
C THR A 286 6.40 -17.88 -4.11
N ILE A 287 6.19 -19.15 -3.74
CA ILE A 287 7.16 -19.95 -2.99
C ILE A 287 8.01 -20.70 -4.02
N SER A 288 9.10 -20.07 -4.49
CA SER A 288 10.09 -20.75 -5.33
C SER A 288 11.09 -21.52 -4.46
N PRO A 289 11.36 -22.82 -4.72
CA PRO A 289 12.40 -23.56 -4.01
C PRO A 289 13.82 -23.11 -4.37
N ASP A 290 14.01 -22.42 -5.49
CA ASP A 290 15.31 -21.91 -5.93
C ASP A 290 15.55 -20.47 -5.46
N ALA A 291 16.49 -20.29 -4.53
CA ALA A 291 16.90 -19.01 -3.95
C ALA A 291 17.63 -18.04 -4.92
N ASN A 292 17.72 -18.39 -6.20
CA ASN A 292 18.33 -17.59 -7.27
C ASN A 292 17.29 -16.94 -8.20
N VAL A 293 15.99 -17.20 -8.01
CA VAL A 293 14.92 -16.46 -8.69
C VAL A 293 14.59 -15.24 -7.84
N ASP A 294 15.06 -14.07 -8.28
CA ASP A 294 14.68 -12.77 -7.71
C ASP A 294 13.13 -12.65 -7.66
N PRO A 295 12.53 -12.32 -6.50
CA PRO A 295 11.08 -12.19 -6.35
C PRO A 295 10.42 -11.18 -7.30
N GLU A 296 11.16 -10.20 -7.82
CA GLU A 296 10.70 -9.25 -8.84
C GLU A 296 10.96 -9.73 -10.28
N ASN A 297 11.81 -10.76 -10.47
CA ASN A 297 12.35 -11.16 -11.78
C ASN A 297 12.08 -12.64 -12.15
N ASN A 298 10.95 -13.17 -11.68
CA ASN A 298 10.36 -14.42 -12.19
C ASN A 298 9.62 -14.24 -13.55
N GLY A 299 9.81 -13.09 -14.22
CA GLY A 299 9.18 -12.74 -15.49
C GLY A 299 7.74 -12.21 -15.37
N PHE A 300 7.21 -12.03 -14.16
CA PHE A 300 5.83 -11.56 -13.93
C PHE A 300 5.81 -10.22 -13.18
N GLU A 301 5.41 -9.15 -13.88
CA GLU A 301 5.24 -7.85 -13.24
C GLU A 301 4.05 -7.88 -12.26
N ARG A 302 4.35 -7.79 -10.96
CA ARG A 302 3.40 -7.75 -9.84
C ARG A 302 2.73 -6.38 -9.65
N ASN A 303 3.11 -5.37 -10.42
CA ASN A 303 2.55 -4.02 -10.38
C ASN A 303 2.48 -3.42 -11.81
N PRO A 304 1.61 -3.96 -12.68
CA PRO A 304 1.48 -3.50 -14.07
C PRO A 304 1.09 -2.02 -14.12
N LYS A 305 1.81 -1.24 -14.91
CA LYS A 305 1.62 0.21 -15.12
C LYS A 305 0.50 0.50 -16.10
N SER A 306 0.27 -0.41 -17.06
CA SER A 306 -0.75 -0.27 -18.09
C SER A 306 -1.72 -1.46 -18.15
N ALA A 307 -2.90 -1.22 -18.72
CA ALA A 307 -3.84 -2.29 -19.05
C ALA A 307 -3.23 -3.33 -20.01
N ALA A 308 -2.38 -2.88 -20.94
CA ALA A 308 -1.68 -3.74 -21.88
C ALA A 308 -0.74 -4.72 -21.16
N GLU A 309 0.13 -4.25 -20.26
CA GLU A 309 1.00 -5.11 -19.42
C GLU A 309 0.18 -6.10 -18.57
N SER A 310 -0.97 -5.67 -18.05
CA SER A 310 -1.85 -6.56 -17.30
C SER A 310 -2.29 -7.77 -18.14
N PHE A 311 -2.73 -7.53 -19.38
CA PHE A 311 -3.22 -8.57 -20.29
C PHE A 311 -2.13 -9.40 -20.98
N GLN A 312 -0.90 -8.88 -21.16
CA GLN A 312 0.17 -9.56 -21.90
C GLN A 312 0.38 -11.02 -21.45
N ASN A 313 0.42 -11.27 -20.14
CA ASN A 313 0.69 -12.61 -19.62
C ASN A 313 -0.52 -13.55 -19.71
N ILE A 314 -1.74 -13.01 -19.75
CA ILE A 314 -2.97 -13.76 -19.99
C ILE A 314 -3.01 -14.20 -21.46
N ILE A 315 -2.74 -13.27 -22.40
CA ILE A 315 -2.69 -13.55 -23.84
C ILE A 315 -1.60 -14.59 -24.15
N LYS A 316 -0.36 -14.40 -23.65
CA LYS A 316 0.75 -15.36 -23.82
C LYS A 316 0.38 -16.77 -23.35
N HIS A 317 -0.37 -16.90 -22.25
CA HIS A 317 -0.81 -18.19 -21.73
C HIS A 317 -1.91 -18.82 -22.60
N ALA A 318 -2.94 -18.05 -22.98
CA ALA A 318 -4.01 -18.51 -23.86
C ALA A 318 -3.49 -19.01 -25.21
N THR A 319 -2.53 -18.31 -25.83
CA THR A 319 -1.87 -18.75 -27.07
C THR A 319 -1.14 -20.09 -26.89
N LYS A 320 -0.41 -20.27 -25.78
CA LYS A 320 0.28 -21.54 -25.47
C LYS A 320 -0.69 -22.70 -25.29
N LEU A 321 -1.82 -22.48 -24.61
CA LEU A 321 -2.86 -23.50 -24.44
C LEU A 321 -3.49 -23.91 -25.78
N HIS A 322 -3.79 -22.94 -26.66
CA HIS A 322 -4.33 -23.23 -27.97
C HIS A 322 -3.35 -24.04 -28.85
N GLN A 323 -2.06 -23.68 -28.84
CA GLN A 323 -1.01 -24.43 -29.55
C GLN A 323 -0.85 -25.86 -29.03
N LYS A 324 -0.89 -26.07 -27.70
CA LYS A 324 -0.88 -27.42 -27.10
C LYS A 324 -2.08 -28.26 -27.54
N SER A 325 -3.27 -27.68 -27.56
CA SER A 325 -4.50 -28.39 -27.98
C SER A 325 -4.48 -28.77 -29.46
N ALA A 326 -3.85 -27.96 -30.32
CA ALA A 326 -3.72 -28.26 -31.75
C ALA A 326 -2.66 -29.35 -32.05
N THR A 327 -1.64 -29.48 -31.19
CA THR A 327 -0.63 -30.54 -31.31
C THR A 327 -1.12 -31.88 -30.75
N SER A 328 -1.91 -31.90 -29.68
CA SER A 328 -2.48 -33.16 -29.16
C SER A 328 -3.39 -33.88 -30.16
N THR A 329 -4.11 -33.12 -30.99
CA THR A 329 -4.96 -33.69 -32.06
C THR A 329 -4.19 -34.27 -33.25
N SER A 330 -2.87 -34.07 -33.37
CA SER A 330 -2.05 -34.70 -34.40
C SER A 330 -1.25 -35.91 -33.90
N SER A 331 -1.01 -36.01 -32.58
CA SER A 331 -0.23 -37.10 -31.97
C SER A 331 -1.03 -38.37 -31.63
N ASP A 332 -2.36 -38.28 -31.52
CA ASP A 332 -3.26 -39.37 -31.06
C ASP A 332 -3.39 -40.58 -32.03
N SER A 333 -2.44 -40.72 -32.97
CA SER A 333 -2.38 -41.84 -33.92
C SER A 333 -1.19 -42.78 -33.71
N ARG A 334 -0.23 -42.47 -32.82
CA ARG A 334 0.94 -43.35 -32.57
C ARG A 334 1.43 -43.42 -31.12
N GLU A 335 1.62 -44.68 -30.74
CA GLU A 335 2.52 -45.22 -29.72
C GLU A 335 2.05 -45.30 -28.26
N SER A 336 2.31 -46.49 -27.72
CA SER A 336 1.89 -46.98 -26.42
C SER A 336 3.02 -47.85 -25.83
N VAL A 337 3.00 -48.02 -24.51
CA VAL A 337 3.76 -49.02 -23.74
C VAL A 337 5.30 -48.83 -23.68
N THR A 338 5.80 -48.44 -22.51
CA THR A 338 6.66 -49.31 -21.65
C THR A 338 6.79 -48.74 -20.23
N ARG A 339 7.19 -49.57 -19.27
CA ARG A 339 7.24 -49.31 -17.82
C ARG A 339 8.66 -49.54 -17.26
N ASP A 340 8.80 -49.29 -15.95
CA ASP A 340 9.80 -49.85 -15.01
C ASP A 340 11.20 -49.21 -15.00
N VAL A 341 11.98 -49.13 -13.90
CA VAL A 341 11.71 -49.50 -12.48
C VAL A 341 12.56 -48.66 -11.50
N THR A 342 12.16 -48.68 -10.22
CA THR A 342 12.78 -48.09 -9.02
C THR A 342 14.25 -48.47 -8.74
N THR A 343 14.99 -47.61 -8.02
CA THR A 343 16.05 -48.08 -7.10
C THR A 343 16.28 -47.11 -5.94
N THR A 344 16.51 -47.65 -4.74
CA THR A 344 16.78 -46.91 -3.48
C THR A 344 18.12 -47.35 -2.91
N SER A 345 18.88 -46.47 -2.26
CA SER A 345 20.00 -46.90 -1.39
C SER A 345 20.18 -45.99 -0.18
N THR A 346 20.83 -46.55 0.85
CA THR A 346 21.09 -46.00 2.20
C THR A 346 22.61 -46.18 2.43
N GLN A 347 23.37 -45.40 3.22
CA GLN A 347 23.39 -45.39 4.70
C GLN A 347 24.54 -44.52 5.26
N GLN A 348 24.41 -44.11 6.54
CA GLN A 348 25.46 -43.97 7.59
C GLN A 348 26.50 -42.82 7.66
N SER A 349 27.10 -42.72 8.85
CA SER A 349 27.77 -41.59 9.52
C SER A 349 29.25 -41.92 9.88
N SER A 350 30.13 -40.98 10.25
CA SER A 350 30.25 -40.51 11.65
C SER A 350 31.47 -39.57 11.91
N SER A 351 31.31 -38.65 12.89
CA SER A 351 32.25 -38.20 13.97
C SER A 351 33.72 -37.77 13.72
N THR A 352 34.35 -36.83 14.47
CA THR A 352 33.93 -35.75 15.42
C THR A 352 35.15 -34.88 15.80
N THR A 353 34.98 -33.58 16.03
CA THR A 353 35.54 -32.69 17.12
C THR A 353 35.47 -31.21 16.70
N THR A 354 35.70 -30.17 17.51
CA THR A 354 35.96 -30.06 18.97
C THR A 354 34.74 -29.43 19.72
N ALA A 355 34.84 -28.19 20.24
CA ALA A 355 33.79 -27.55 21.04
C ALA A 355 33.78 -26.00 21.08
N GLU A 356 32.58 -25.47 20.88
CA GLU A 356 32.01 -24.18 21.33
C GLU A 356 30.57 -24.49 21.82
N PRO A 357 29.81 -23.59 22.49
CA PRO A 357 28.49 -23.94 23.07
C PRO A 357 27.49 -24.51 22.04
N LYS A 358 27.03 -25.75 22.26
CA LYS A 358 26.37 -26.57 21.21
C LYS A 358 24.85 -26.55 21.25
N ILE A 359 24.23 -26.20 20.12
CA ILE A 359 23.00 -26.89 19.69
C ILE A 359 23.37 -28.36 19.40
N VAL A 360 22.53 -29.31 19.82
CA VAL A 360 22.85 -30.75 19.68
C VAL A 360 22.88 -31.21 18.22
N ALA A 361 23.85 -32.08 17.93
CA ALA A 361 24.02 -32.72 16.63
C ALA A 361 22.72 -33.36 16.13
N GLY A 362 22.16 -32.80 15.04
CA GLY A 362 20.91 -33.24 14.43
C GLY A 362 19.98 -32.07 14.10
N LEU A 363 19.89 -31.08 14.99
CA LEU A 363 19.17 -29.82 14.72
C LEU A 363 20.04 -28.91 13.86
N LYS A 364 19.83 -28.96 12.55
CA LYS A 364 20.45 -28.01 11.61
C LYS A 364 19.71 -26.67 11.68
N ARG A 365 20.46 -25.57 11.72
CA ARG A 365 19.91 -24.24 11.40
C ARG A 365 19.39 -24.29 9.98
N ALA A 366 18.12 -23.98 9.79
CA ALA A 366 17.53 -23.92 8.46
C ALA A 366 18.25 -22.85 7.64
N VAL A 367 18.85 -23.24 6.51
CA VAL A 367 19.41 -22.30 5.52
C VAL A 367 18.44 -21.99 4.39
N SER A 368 17.37 -22.78 4.28
CA SER A 368 16.22 -22.58 3.40
C SER A 368 14.89 -22.77 4.15
N PRO A 369 13.78 -22.15 3.72
CA PRO A 369 12.45 -22.36 4.30
C PRO A 369 12.01 -23.84 4.32
N ASN A 370 12.45 -24.63 3.34
CA ASN A 370 12.07 -26.03 3.18
C ASN A 370 12.58 -26.93 4.33
N GLU A 371 13.70 -26.58 4.97
CA GLU A 371 14.28 -27.36 6.08
C GLU A 371 13.47 -27.28 7.38
N VAL A 372 12.55 -26.31 7.48
CA VAL A 372 11.57 -26.19 8.58
C VAL A 372 10.14 -26.44 8.13
N HIS A 373 9.93 -26.82 6.86
CA HIS A 373 8.59 -27.10 6.35
C HIS A 373 8.08 -28.46 6.82
N VAL A 374 6.82 -28.52 7.24
CA VAL A 374 6.10 -29.74 7.61
C VAL A 374 4.69 -29.69 7.04
N ASP A 375 4.36 -30.65 6.19
CA ASP A 375 3.03 -30.77 5.59
C ASP A 375 1.91 -30.90 6.65
N GLY A 376 0.80 -30.22 6.38
CA GLY A 376 -0.38 -30.22 7.25
C GLY A 376 -0.33 -29.25 8.45
N TYR A 377 0.71 -28.43 8.60
CA TYR A 377 0.81 -27.40 9.64
C TYR A 377 0.77 -26.00 9.04
N LYS A 378 -0.24 -25.19 9.40
CA LYS A 378 -0.36 -23.80 8.93
C LYS A 378 0.78 -22.91 9.40
N CYS A 379 1.38 -23.22 10.55
CA CYS A 379 2.52 -22.48 11.08
C CYS A 379 3.83 -22.77 10.34
N SER A 380 3.90 -23.87 9.59
CA SER A 380 5.05 -24.27 8.78
C SER A 380 5.58 -23.11 7.93
N GLU A 381 4.68 -22.44 7.20
CA GLU A 381 5.05 -21.32 6.33
C GLU A 381 5.56 -20.10 7.10
N LEU A 382 5.05 -19.85 8.30
CA LEU A 382 5.49 -18.73 9.14
C LEU A 382 6.93 -18.97 9.63
N PHE A 383 7.26 -20.19 10.02
CA PHE A 383 8.64 -20.58 10.35
C PHE A 383 9.56 -20.53 9.12
N GLY A 384 9.06 -20.92 7.94
CA GLY A 384 9.76 -20.74 6.66
C GLY A 384 10.11 -19.27 6.36
N ARG A 385 9.15 -18.35 6.54
CA ARG A 385 9.39 -16.89 6.41
C ARG A 385 10.44 -16.38 7.40
N MET A 386 10.46 -16.89 8.63
CA MET A 386 11.45 -16.50 9.63
C MET A 386 12.89 -16.85 9.21
N VAL A 387 13.10 -17.93 8.44
CA VAL A 387 14.42 -18.25 7.87
C VAL A 387 14.94 -17.14 6.95
N ILE A 388 14.05 -16.58 6.11
CA ILE A 388 14.37 -15.48 5.19
C ILE A 388 14.66 -14.20 5.98
N LEU A 389 13.74 -13.84 6.90
CA LEU A 389 13.86 -12.61 7.70
C LEU A 389 15.17 -12.52 8.50
N PHE A 390 15.67 -13.60 9.09
CA PHE A 390 16.94 -13.55 9.83
C PHE A 390 18.19 -13.55 8.94
N LYS A 391 18.07 -13.99 7.68
CA LYS A 391 19.13 -13.84 6.68
C LYS A 391 19.26 -12.39 6.21
N GLU A 392 18.14 -11.69 6.07
CA GLU A 392 18.07 -10.31 5.56
C GLU A 392 18.24 -9.25 6.66
N HIS A 393 17.78 -9.52 7.89
CA HIS A 393 17.75 -8.55 9.00
C HIS A 393 18.54 -9.04 10.23
N THR A 394 19.85 -9.19 10.08
CA THR A 394 20.78 -9.61 11.15
C THR A 394 20.92 -8.60 12.31
N ASP A 395 20.34 -7.40 12.19
CA ASP A 395 20.24 -6.41 13.26
C ASP A 395 19.19 -6.79 14.33
N LEU A 396 18.15 -7.55 13.95
CA LEU A 396 17.08 -8.00 14.84
C LEU A 396 17.60 -8.81 16.04
N VAL A 397 18.72 -9.53 15.84
CA VAL A 397 19.33 -10.37 16.87
C VAL A 397 19.76 -9.57 18.10
N GLY A 398 20.22 -8.33 17.90
CA GLY A 398 20.62 -7.45 19.00
C GLY A 398 19.44 -6.97 19.84
N LYS A 399 18.23 -6.93 19.27
CA LYS A 399 17.02 -6.32 19.86
C LYS A 399 16.24 -7.28 20.77
N PHE A 400 16.11 -8.55 20.38
CA PHE A 400 15.28 -9.50 21.12
C PHE A 400 16.05 -10.27 22.20
N LYS A 401 17.16 -10.93 21.84
CA LYS A 401 17.99 -11.77 22.73
C LYS A 401 17.21 -12.89 23.44
N VAL A 402 16.48 -13.71 22.69
CA VAL A 402 15.58 -14.76 23.21
C VAL A 402 15.66 -16.03 22.36
N THR A 403 15.63 -17.19 23.01
CA THR A 403 15.31 -18.49 22.39
C THR A 403 13.87 -18.90 22.71
N TYR A 404 13.02 -19.01 21.69
CA TYR A 404 11.64 -19.52 21.81
C TYR A 404 11.54 -20.97 21.31
N VAL A 405 10.66 -21.76 21.94
CA VAL A 405 10.22 -23.08 21.44
C VAL A 405 8.70 -23.09 21.29
N PHE A 406 8.21 -23.60 20.18
CA PHE A 406 6.79 -23.71 19.84
C PHE A 406 6.38 -25.18 19.81
N ASP A 407 5.68 -25.64 20.84
CA ASP A 407 5.17 -27.01 20.95
C ASP A 407 3.76 -27.09 20.35
N LEU A 408 3.62 -27.68 19.17
CA LEU A 408 2.32 -27.82 18.51
C LEU A 408 1.64 -29.13 18.92
N ILE A 409 0.49 -29.01 19.58
CA ILE A 409 -0.29 -30.12 20.14
C ILE A 409 -1.56 -30.42 19.32
N ASN A 410 -2.02 -31.67 19.36
CA ASN A 410 -3.32 -32.09 18.82
C ASN A 410 -4.47 -31.70 19.78
N ASP A 411 -5.57 -31.17 19.24
CA ASP A 411 -6.79 -30.80 19.97
C ASP A 411 -7.37 -31.95 20.81
N GLN A 412 -7.32 -33.19 20.30
CA GLN A 412 -8.00 -34.34 20.91
C GLN A 412 -7.33 -34.89 22.17
N ASN A 413 -5.99 -34.92 22.22
CA ASN A 413 -5.24 -35.56 23.32
C ASN A 413 -4.09 -34.73 23.87
N LYS A 414 -3.86 -33.51 23.37
CA LYS A 414 -2.83 -32.55 23.81
C LYS A 414 -1.39 -33.08 23.78
N ASN A 415 -1.15 -34.20 23.09
CA ASN A 415 0.21 -34.68 22.82
C ASN A 415 0.89 -33.78 21.79
N ILE A 416 2.17 -33.47 22.02
CA ILE A 416 3.02 -32.72 21.08
C ILE A 416 3.17 -33.55 19.82
N LYS A 417 2.91 -32.92 18.66
CA LYS A 417 3.04 -33.54 17.34
C LYS A 417 4.25 -33.02 16.57
N LYS A 418 4.54 -31.72 16.69
CA LYS A 418 5.71 -31.06 16.08
C LYS A 418 6.20 -29.91 16.96
N GLN A 419 7.46 -29.56 16.78
CA GLN A 419 8.13 -28.49 17.50
C GLN A 419 8.96 -27.64 16.52
N TRP A 420 9.01 -26.34 16.75
CA TRP A 420 9.96 -25.44 16.10
C TRP A 420 10.71 -24.65 17.17
N THR A 421 11.99 -24.41 16.95
CA THR A 421 12.83 -23.57 17.79
C THR A 421 13.29 -22.35 17.01
N LEU A 422 13.28 -21.23 17.71
CA LEU A 422 13.61 -19.92 17.19
C LEU A 422 14.70 -19.33 18.08
N ASN A 423 15.95 -19.38 17.60
CA ASN A 423 17.09 -18.79 18.31
C ASN A 423 17.33 -17.38 17.77
N ILE A 424 17.09 -16.36 18.59
CA ILE A 424 17.42 -14.96 18.32
C ILE A 424 18.27 -14.43 19.49
N LYS A 425 19.17 -15.27 20.02
CA LYS A 425 19.95 -15.01 21.23
C LYS A 425 21.40 -14.62 20.94
N ASN A 426 22.05 -15.31 19.99
CA ASN A 426 23.38 -14.98 19.48
C ASN A 426 23.34 -14.71 17.96
N LYS A 427 24.19 -13.80 17.46
CA LYS A 427 24.28 -13.45 16.03
C LYS A 427 24.80 -14.59 15.17
N ASP A 428 25.79 -15.33 15.67
CA ASP A 428 26.47 -16.37 14.89
C ASP A 428 25.58 -17.61 14.67
N ASP A 429 24.60 -17.80 15.55
CA ASP A 429 23.68 -18.94 15.62
C ASP A 429 22.19 -18.55 15.52
N CYS A 430 21.90 -17.31 15.09
CA CYS A 430 20.53 -16.86 14.90
C CYS A 430 19.85 -17.65 13.76
N GLY A 431 18.61 -18.09 13.97
CA GLY A 431 17.83 -18.79 12.95
C GLY A 431 16.64 -19.57 13.49
N VAL A 432 16.07 -20.37 12.59
CA VAL A 432 14.94 -21.27 12.85
C VAL A 432 15.42 -22.72 12.72
N TYR A 433 14.88 -23.59 13.56
CA TYR A 433 15.25 -24.99 13.68
C TYR A 433 13.98 -25.84 13.80
N LEU A 434 13.93 -27.00 13.17
CA LEU A 434 12.83 -27.94 13.29
C LEU A 434 13.12 -28.94 14.43
N GLY A 435 12.27 -28.95 15.46
CA GLY A 435 12.50 -29.67 16.73
C GLY A 435 12.80 -28.72 17.91
N ALA A 436 12.83 -29.27 19.13
CA ALA A 436 13.26 -28.58 20.35
C ALA A 436 14.74 -28.83 20.67
N PRO A 437 15.48 -27.88 21.29
CA PRO A 437 16.85 -28.11 21.72
C PRO A 437 16.88 -29.06 22.92
N VAL A 438 17.93 -29.86 23.03
CA VAL A 438 18.18 -30.68 24.22
C VAL A 438 18.63 -29.78 25.36
N THR A 439 18.05 -29.97 26.54
CA THR A 439 18.50 -29.34 27.79
C THR A 439 19.11 -30.41 28.68
N THR A 440 20.37 -30.26 29.04
CA THR A 440 20.99 -30.96 30.18
C THR A 440 20.38 -30.41 31.48
N GLU A 441 20.24 -31.27 32.51
CA GLU A 441 19.77 -30.82 33.82
C GLU A 441 20.72 -29.76 34.39
N GLY A 442 20.23 -28.52 34.52
CA GLY A 442 20.98 -27.36 34.99
C GLY A 442 21.04 -26.20 33.98
N ASP A 443 20.96 -26.46 32.67
CA ASP A 443 21.19 -25.43 31.64
C ASP A 443 19.91 -24.70 31.20
N LYS A 444 19.88 -23.37 31.35
CA LYS A 444 18.83 -22.49 30.79
C LYS A 444 19.05 -22.20 29.29
N VAL A 445 18.89 -23.22 28.46
CA VAL A 445 19.03 -23.09 26.99
C VAL A 445 17.81 -22.41 26.34
N VAL A 446 16.61 -22.56 26.91
CA VAL A 446 15.35 -22.01 26.37
C VAL A 446 14.77 -20.95 27.33
N ASP A 447 14.41 -19.78 26.78
CA ASP A 447 13.91 -18.65 27.57
C ASP A 447 12.37 -18.61 27.63
N CYS A 448 11.69 -19.12 26.59
CA CYS A 448 10.23 -19.16 26.50
C CYS A 448 9.74 -20.36 25.67
N VAL A 449 8.99 -21.28 26.28
CA VAL A 449 8.27 -22.36 25.59
C VAL A 449 6.79 -21.98 25.49
N MET A 450 6.20 -22.12 24.31
CA MET A 450 4.79 -21.90 24.03
C MET A 450 4.12 -23.18 23.50
N THR A 451 3.19 -23.76 24.26
CA THR A 451 2.46 -24.96 23.87
C THR A 451 1.03 -24.60 23.45
N MET A 452 0.66 -24.88 22.19
CA MET A 452 -0.66 -24.57 21.64
C MET A 452 -0.98 -25.40 20.38
N THR A 453 -2.19 -25.25 19.86
CA THR A 453 -2.61 -25.91 18.61
C THR A 453 -2.01 -25.17 17.41
N ASP A 454 -1.88 -25.83 16.26
CA ASP A 454 -1.38 -25.17 15.03
C ASP A 454 -2.25 -23.96 14.63
N SER A 455 -3.58 -24.07 14.73
CA SER A 455 -4.48 -22.92 14.50
C SER A 455 -4.23 -21.76 15.46
N ASN A 456 -3.94 -22.04 16.73
CA ASN A 456 -3.67 -20.99 17.72
C ASN A 456 -2.28 -20.37 17.53
N CYS A 457 -1.26 -21.18 17.19
CA CYS A 457 0.06 -20.68 16.85
C CYS A 457 0.00 -19.77 15.62
N TYR A 458 -0.79 -20.10 14.60
CA TYR A 458 -0.97 -19.23 13.43
C TYR A 458 -1.56 -17.88 13.82
N LYS A 459 -2.64 -17.87 14.62
CA LYS A 459 -3.31 -16.65 15.10
C LYS A 459 -2.37 -15.78 15.96
N VAL A 460 -1.54 -16.41 16.81
CA VAL A 460 -0.54 -15.71 17.62
C VAL A 460 0.59 -15.17 16.74
N MET A 461 1.16 -15.95 15.84
CA MET A 461 2.29 -15.55 15.01
C MET A 461 1.93 -14.48 13.95
N THR A 462 0.67 -14.44 13.52
CA THR A 462 0.12 -13.40 12.61
C THR A 462 -0.52 -12.22 13.33
N GLY A 463 -0.44 -12.13 14.67
CA GLY A 463 -0.97 -11.00 15.43
C GLY A 463 -2.49 -10.90 15.51
N GLN A 464 -3.25 -11.86 14.95
CA GLN A 464 -4.72 -11.93 15.07
C GLN A 464 -5.18 -12.05 16.54
N ILE A 465 -4.32 -12.55 17.41
CA ILE A 465 -4.49 -12.49 18.87
C ILE A 465 -3.14 -12.25 19.55
N SER A 466 -3.10 -11.38 20.57
CA SER A 466 -1.87 -11.16 21.33
C SER A 466 -1.51 -12.41 22.17
N PRO A 467 -0.22 -12.67 22.44
CA PRO A 467 0.21 -13.81 23.26
C PRO A 467 -0.43 -13.82 24.66
N GLN A 468 -0.63 -12.64 25.26
CA GLN A 468 -1.31 -12.49 26.55
C GLN A 468 -2.81 -12.83 26.45
N SER A 469 -3.53 -12.33 25.43
CA SER A 469 -4.94 -12.66 25.23
C SER A 469 -5.15 -14.15 24.93
N ALA A 470 -4.23 -14.78 24.19
CA ALA A 470 -4.25 -16.22 23.97
C ALA A 470 -4.01 -16.99 25.28
N TYR A 471 -3.07 -16.56 26.12
CA TYR A 471 -2.78 -17.19 27.41
C TYR A 471 -3.97 -17.08 28.38
N MET A 472 -4.55 -15.88 28.52
CA MET A 472 -5.74 -15.66 29.37
C MET A 472 -6.97 -16.44 28.92
N ARG A 473 -7.09 -16.78 27.62
CA ARG A 473 -8.14 -17.63 27.06
C ARG A 473 -7.81 -19.13 27.09
N GLY A 474 -6.68 -19.53 27.69
CA GLY A 474 -6.21 -20.92 27.72
C GLY A 474 -5.80 -21.50 26.36
N MET A 475 -5.66 -20.65 25.33
CA MET A 475 -5.35 -21.04 23.95
C MET A 475 -3.86 -21.37 23.74
N VAL A 476 -2.99 -20.83 24.59
CA VAL A 476 -1.56 -21.15 24.69
C VAL A 476 -1.17 -21.32 26.15
N LYS A 477 -0.31 -22.31 26.44
CA LYS A 477 0.40 -22.43 27.71
C LYS A 477 1.83 -21.88 27.52
N VAL A 478 2.31 -21.09 28.46
CA VAL A 478 3.66 -20.54 28.44
C VAL A 478 4.47 -21.07 29.62
N LYS A 479 5.66 -21.61 29.36
CA LYS A 479 6.65 -22.01 30.38
C LYS A 479 7.91 -21.16 30.18
N GLY A 480 8.34 -20.45 31.21
CA GLY A 480 9.35 -19.38 31.11
C GLY A 480 8.74 -18.00 31.34
N SER A 481 9.38 -16.94 30.86
CA SER A 481 8.93 -15.57 31.12
C SER A 481 7.80 -15.13 30.18
N ILE A 482 6.62 -14.84 30.75
CA ILE A 482 5.48 -14.28 30.01
C ILE A 482 5.79 -12.91 29.40
N GLY A 483 6.74 -12.16 29.96
CA GLY A 483 7.24 -10.91 29.38
C GLY A 483 8.02 -11.12 28.08
N LEU A 484 8.63 -12.28 27.89
CA LEU A 484 9.25 -12.66 26.61
C LEU A 484 8.20 -13.10 25.59
N ALA A 485 7.14 -13.80 26.03
CA ALA A 485 5.99 -14.07 25.16
C ALA A 485 5.41 -12.78 24.55
N LEU A 486 5.32 -11.69 25.32
CA LEU A 486 4.90 -10.38 24.80
C LEU A 486 5.87 -9.76 23.78
N LYS A 487 7.19 -10.02 23.87
CA LYS A 487 8.17 -9.55 22.88
C LYS A 487 7.96 -10.15 21.48
N LEU A 488 7.31 -11.31 21.38
CA LEU A 488 6.92 -11.92 20.10
C LEU A 488 6.07 -10.96 19.25
N THR A 489 5.31 -10.05 19.87
CA THR A 489 4.54 -8.98 19.19
C THR A 489 5.42 -8.07 18.31
N GLY A 490 6.69 -7.89 18.66
CA GLY A 490 7.64 -7.16 17.81
C GLY A 490 8.04 -7.92 16.55
N LEU A 491 8.06 -9.25 16.60
CA LEU A 491 8.35 -10.14 15.47
C LEU A 491 7.10 -10.38 14.60
N GLN A 492 5.90 -10.42 15.21
CA GLN A 492 4.63 -10.50 14.49
C GLN A 492 4.53 -9.44 13.39
N LYS A 493 4.91 -8.19 13.69
CA LYS A 493 4.93 -7.07 12.74
C LYS A 493 5.78 -7.33 11.48
N LEU A 494 6.83 -8.16 11.58
CA LEU A 494 7.71 -8.51 10.47
C LEU A 494 7.21 -9.73 9.67
N LEU A 495 6.31 -10.53 10.26
CA LEU A 495 5.74 -11.75 9.65
C LEU A 495 4.37 -11.52 9.02
N THR A 496 3.58 -10.63 9.60
CA THR A 496 2.45 -10.00 8.91
C THR A 496 2.98 -9.15 7.77
N PRO A 497 2.37 -9.19 6.57
CA PRO A 497 2.49 -8.07 5.66
C PRO A 497 2.10 -6.82 6.45
N GLN A 498 3.00 -5.84 6.58
CA GLN A 498 2.57 -4.53 7.02
C GLN A 498 1.51 -4.07 6.00
N PRO A 499 0.29 -3.65 6.42
CA PRO A 499 -0.52 -2.83 5.54
C PRO A 499 0.37 -1.66 5.13
N SER A 500 0.50 -1.43 3.82
CA SER A 500 1.54 -0.57 3.25
C SER A 500 1.51 0.81 3.93
N LEU A 501 2.50 1.05 4.80
CA LEU A 501 2.68 2.29 5.55
C LEU A 501 2.98 3.48 4.65
#